data_AF-A0A934FZK7-F1
#
_entry.id   AF-A0A934FZK7-F1
#
_cell.length_a   1.000
_cell.length_b   1.000
_cell.length_c   1.000
_cell.angle_alpha   90.00
_cell.angle_beta   90.00
_cell.angle_gamma   90.00
#
_symmetry.space_group_name_H-M   'P 1'
#
loop_
_entity.id
_entity.type
_entity.pdbx_description
1 polymer ?
#
loop_
_entity_poly.entity_id
_entity_poly.type
_entity_poly.pdbx_seq_one_letter_code
_entity_poly.pdbx_strand_id
1 'polypeptide(L)'
;MDDKDDGKKTYYLVSPGPSKNEKPRPYYWSLDIGDKWIGVARGIWRQKHAEDDIVESTQADHLTRLDWSKTPFHNNELPSGWLSRDGVFYGCPELYHDLATYIIIGMKVSELEETGWVRVHNSTRYVCEKRLSDEQKNWLSLRGYKIYDI
;
A
#
# COMPACT_ATOMS: atom_id res chain seq x y z
N MET A 1 -25.54 -15.74 -26.53
CA MET A 1 -25.20 -15.74 -25.10
C MET A 1 -24.06 -14.76 -24.97
N ASP A 2 -24.40 -13.52 -24.61
CA ASP A 2 -23.38 -12.49 -24.37
C ASP A 2 -22.81 -12.74 -22.98
N ASP A 3 -21.58 -13.25 -22.92
CA ASP A 3 -20.77 -13.22 -21.70
C ASP A 3 -20.55 -11.74 -21.34
N LYS A 4 -21.25 -11.29 -20.30
CA LYS A 4 -20.92 -10.03 -19.65
C LYS A 4 -19.57 -10.23 -18.98
N ASP A 5 -18.51 -9.73 -19.62
CA ASP A 5 -17.22 -9.49 -18.98
C ASP A 5 -17.49 -8.65 -17.72
N ASP A 6 -17.40 -9.28 -16.55
CA ASP A 6 -17.67 -8.65 -15.26
C ASP A 6 -16.52 -7.74 -14.81
N GLY A 7 -15.55 -7.49 -15.70
CA GLY A 7 -14.45 -6.53 -15.53
C GLY A 7 -13.42 -6.98 -14.50
N LYS A 8 -13.59 -8.19 -13.94
CA LYS A 8 -12.70 -8.74 -12.94
C LYS A 8 -11.49 -9.37 -13.60
N LYS A 9 -10.34 -9.17 -12.97
CA LYS A 9 -9.07 -9.80 -13.36
C LYS A 9 -8.59 -10.69 -12.22
N THR A 10 -7.94 -11.78 -12.58
CA THR A 10 -7.23 -12.61 -11.60
C THR A 10 -5.85 -12.00 -11.36
N TYR A 11 -5.58 -11.67 -10.11
CA TYR A 11 -4.30 -11.19 -9.61
C TYR A 11 -3.61 -12.32 -8.84
N TYR A 12 -2.29 -12.35 -8.92
CA TYR A 12 -1.44 -13.33 -8.25
C TYR A 12 -0.47 -12.62 -7.33
N LEU A 13 -0.33 -13.09 -6.10
CA LEU A 13 0.66 -12.60 -5.16
C LEU A 13 1.95 -13.39 -5.36
N VAL A 14 2.91 -12.78 -6.04
CA VAL A 14 4.11 -13.46 -6.56
C VAL A 14 5.37 -12.91 -5.90
N SER A 15 6.25 -13.79 -5.44
CA SER A 15 7.65 -13.49 -5.15
C SER A 15 8.53 -13.99 -6.30
N PRO A 16 9.36 -13.14 -6.94
CA PRO A 16 10.22 -13.55 -8.04
C PRO A 16 11.21 -14.65 -7.62
N GLY A 17 11.41 -15.64 -8.49
CA GLY A 17 12.29 -16.79 -8.24
C GLY A 17 13.71 -16.45 -7.77
N PRO A 18 14.43 -15.50 -8.41
CA PRO A 18 15.77 -15.09 -7.99
C PRO A 18 15.82 -14.52 -6.56
N SER A 19 14.72 -13.95 -6.07
CA SER A 19 14.61 -13.32 -4.74
C SER A 19 13.80 -14.15 -3.74
N LYS A 20 13.36 -15.37 -4.10
CA LYS A 20 12.48 -16.20 -3.25
C LYS A 20 13.07 -16.54 -1.89
N ASN A 21 14.39 -16.44 -1.74
CA ASN A 21 15.08 -16.75 -0.48
C ASN A 21 15.53 -15.49 0.29
N GLU A 22 15.36 -14.30 -0.28
CA GLU A 22 15.67 -13.05 0.39
C GLU A 22 14.62 -12.75 1.47
N LYS A 23 15.07 -12.33 2.66
CA LYS A 23 14.19 -11.94 3.76
C LYS A 23 14.24 -10.43 3.99
N PRO A 24 13.08 -9.77 4.21
CA PRO A 24 11.73 -10.30 4.03
C PRO A 24 11.42 -10.61 2.56
N ARG A 25 10.69 -11.71 2.29
CA ARG A 25 10.34 -12.10 0.91
C ARG A 25 9.43 -11.02 0.31
N PRO A 26 9.81 -10.40 -0.82
CA PRO A 26 9.02 -9.34 -1.39
C PRO A 26 7.93 -9.94 -2.30
N TYR A 27 6.72 -10.09 -1.76
CA TYR A 27 5.56 -10.47 -2.56
C TYR A 27 4.90 -9.25 -3.19
N TYR A 28 4.49 -9.38 -4.45
CA TYR A 28 3.83 -8.33 -5.21
C TYR A 28 2.61 -8.87 -5.95
N TRP A 29 1.48 -8.19 -5.79
CA TRP A 29 0.32 -8.42 -6.65
C TRP A 29 0.67 -8.16 -8.10
N SER A 30 0.40 -9.15 -8.94
CA SER A 30 0.81 -9.18 -10.34
C SER A 30 -0.30 -9.74 -11.23
N LEU A 31 -0.37 -9.26 -12.47
CA LEU A 31 -1.14 -9.88 -13.54
C LEU A 31 -0.27 -10.86 -14.32
N ASP A 32 -0.87 -11.98 -14.70
CA ASP A 32 -0.33 -12.89 -15.69
C ASP A 32 -0.62 -12.37 -17.09
N ILE A 33 0.39 -12.24 -17.95
CA ILE A 33 0.22 -11.91 -19.36
C ILE A 33 0.90 -12.91 -20.31
N GLY A 34 1.09 -14.15 -19.87
CA GLY A 34 1.74 -15.22 -20.63
C GLY A 34 3.14 -15.51 -20.12
N ASP A 35 4.16 -14.95 -20.77
CA ASP A 35 5.58 -15.19 -20.44
C ASP A 35 6.10 -14.29 -19.29
N LYS A 36 5.29 -13.35 -18.82
CA LYS A 36 5.67 -12.32 -17.85
C LYS A 36 4.62 -12.10 -16.77
N TRP A 37 5.09 -11.53 -15.67
CA TRP A 37 4.29 -10.88 -14.63
C TRP A 37 4.30 -9.37 -14.81
N ILE A 38 3.16 -8.70 -14.58
CA ILE A 38 3.09 -7.24 -14.40
C ILE A 38 2.76 -6.93 -12.95
N GLY A 39 3.70 -6.35 -12.21
CA GLY A 39 3.44 -5.86 -10.86
C GLY A 39 2.49 -4.66 -10.89
N VAL A 40 1.27 -4.83 -10.40
CA VAL A 40 0.14 -3.92 -10.69
C VAL A 40 0.23 -2.58 -9.96
N ALA A 41 1.01 -2.50 -8.89
CA ALA A 41 1.22 -1.27 -8.14
C ALA A 41 2.14 -0.27 -8.88
N ARG A 42 3.08 -0.78 -9.69
CA ARG A 42 4.14 0.05 -10.32
C ARG A 42 4.27 -0.15 -11.83
N GLY A 43 3.48 -1.04 -12.44
CA GLY A 43 3.60 -1.41 -13.85
C GLY A 43 4.93 -2.08 -14.19
N ILE A 44 5.61 -2.70 -13.22
CA ILE A 44 6.92 -3.31 -13.43
C ILE A 44 6.75 -4.69 -14.05
N TRP A 45 7.37 -4.88 -15.21
CA TRP A 45 7.44 -6.15 -15.90
C TRP A 45 8.51 -7.05 -15.30
N ARG A 46 8.21 -8.33 -15.14
CA ARG A 46 9.17 -9.36 -14.73
C ARG A 46 8.99 -10.59 -15.60
N GLN A 47 10.09 -11.16 -16.06
CA GLN A 47 10.05 -12.45 -16.75
C GLN A 47 9.57 -13.51 -15.76
N LYS A 48 8.71 -14.44 -16.21
CA LYS A 48 8.37 -15.61 -15.40
C LYS A 48 9.56 -16.54 -15.30
N HIS A 49 9.73 -17.09 -14.11
CA HIS A 49 10.70 -18.15 -13.85
C HIS A 49 9.99 -19.35 -13.24
N ALA A 50 10.50 -20.56 -13.51
CA ALA A 50 9.98 -21.79 -12.90
C ALA A 50 10.10 -21.79 -11.37
N GLU A 51 10.93 -20.90 -10.82
CA GLU A 51 11.17 -20.74 -9.41
C GLU A 51 10.32 -19.65 -8.74
N ASP A 52 9.47 -18.95 -9.49
CA ASP A 52 8.55 -17.96 -8.93
C ASP A 52 7.62 -18.62 -7.91
N ASP A 53 7.47 -17.96 -6.76
CA ASP A 53 6.63 -18.44 -5.66
C ASP A 53 5.30 -17.69 -5.70
N ILE A 54 4.22 -18.39 -6.02
CA ILE A 54 2.86 -17.86 -6.05
C ILE A 54 2.14 -18.37 -4.80
N VAL A 55 1.86 -17.45 -3.87
CA VAL A 55 1.29 -17.82 -2.56
C VAL A 55 -0.21 -17.58 -2.48
N GLU A 56 -0.77 -16.77 -3.39
CA GLU A 56 -2.18 -16.43 -3.42
C GLU A 56 -2.62 -16.00 -4.81
N SER A 57 -3.91 -16.22 -5.12
CA SER A 57 -4.57 -15.59 -6.27
C SER A 57 -5.95 -15.10 -5.86
N THR A 58 -6.39 -13.96 -6.39
CA THR A 58 -7.72 -13.41 -6.12
C THR A 58 -8.30 -12.72 -7.36
N GLN A 59 -9.63 -12.72 -7.48
CA GLN A 59 -10.32 -11.95 -8.50
C GLN A 59 -10.77 -10.60 -7.94
N ALA A 60 -10.41 -9.53 -8.63
CA ALA A 60 -10.84 -8.19 -8.27
C ALA A 60 -11.16 -7.38 -9.54
N ASP A 61 -12.10 -6.45 -9.41
CA ASP A 61 -12.41 -5.43 -10.43
C ASP A 61 -11.55 -4.15 -10.23
N HIS A 62 -10.97 -3.97 -9.05
CA HIS A 62 -10.15 -2.82 -8.71
C HIS A 62 -9.02 -3.17 -7.72
N LEU A 63 -7.88 -2.49 -7.85
CA LEU A 63 -6.67 -2.75 -7.04
C LEU A 63 -6.87 -2.54 -5.54
N THR A 64 -7.81 -1.67 -5.15
CA THR A 64 -8.16 -1.41 -3.74
C THR A 64 -8.81 -2.60 -3.04
N ARG A 65 -9.22 -3.64 -3.79
CA ARG A 65 -9.78 -4.87 -3.22
C ARG A 65 -8.75 -5.96 -2.95
N LEU A 66 -7.49 -5.72 -3.32
CA LEU A 66 -6.40 -6.64 -3.04
C LEU A 66 -5.90 -6.45 -1.61
N ASP A 67 -5.50 -7.53 -0.95
CA ASP A 67 -4.87 -7.44 0.37
C ASP A 67 -3.40 -7.01 0.23
N TRP A 68 -3.15 -5.72 0.45
CA TRP A 68 -1.81 -5.15 0.34
C TRP A 68 -0.92 -5.39 1.55
N SER A 69 -1.47 -5.88 2.68
CA SER A 69 -0.71 -6.10 3.93
C SER A 69 0.39 -7.17 3.80
N LYS A 70 0.29 -8.03 2.78
CA LYS A 70 1.30 -9.04 2.44
C LYS A 70 2.39 -8.53 1.50
N THR A 71 2.34 -7.24 1.14
CA THR A 71 3.29 -6.62 0.20
C THR A 71 4.14 -5.57 0.90
N PRO A 72 5.30 -5.19 0.33
CA PRO A 72 6.10 -4.08 0.86
C PRO A 72 5.40 -2.71 0.86
N PHE A 73 4.22 -2.58 0.25
CA PHE A 73 3.50 -1.31 0.14
C PHE A 73 2.64 -0.99 1.37
N HIS A 74 2.30 -1.99 2.19
CA HIS A 74 1.51 -1.81 3.41
C HIS A 74 2.15 -2.57 4.58
N ASN A 75 2.78 -1.82 5.47
CA ASN A 75 3.38 -2.35 6.69
C ASN A 75 3.30 -1.32 7.83
N ASN A 76 2.45 -1.60 8.81
CA ASN A 76 2.20 -0.73 9.97
C ASN A 76 3.35 -0.67 10.98
N GLU A 77 4.39 -1.49 10.80
CA GLU A 77 5.64 -1.41 11.56
C GLU A 77 6.58 -0.32 11.02
N LEU A 78 6.34 0.19 9.80
CA LEU A 78 7.15 1.26 9.23
C LEU A 78 6.95 2.59 9.96
N PRO A 79 8.00 3.44 10.05
CA PRO A 79 7.90 4.75 10.67
C PRO A 79 7.22 5.80 9.77
N SER A 80 6.92 5.44 8.52
CA SER A 80 6.31 6.29 7.50
C SER A 80 4.95 5.73 7.10
N GLY A 81 4.00 6.60 6.80
CA GLY A 81 2.65 6.20 6.42
C GLY A 81 1.61 7.33 6.46
N TRP A 82 0.36 6.94 6.38
CA TRP A 82 -0.78 7.84 6.50
C TRP A 82 -1.55 7.54 7.77
N LEU A 83 -1.88 8.57 8.53
CA LEU A 83 -2.64 8.45 9.77
C LEU A 83 -4.01 9.13 9.60
N SER A 84 -5.07 8.34 9.73
CA SER A 84 -6.44 8.81 9.60
C SER A 84 -6.83 9.76 10.73
N ARG A 85 -7.95 10.47 10.56
CA ARG A 85 -8.52 11.31 11.63
C ARG A 85 -8.88 10.52 12.88
N ASP A 86 -9.21 9.24 12.74
CA ASP A 86 -9.59 8.38 13.86
C ASP A 86 -8.38 7.66 14.50
N GLY A 87 -7.16 8.05 14.13
CA GLY A 87 -5.92 7.51 14.70
C GLY A 87 -5.50 6.14 14.13
N VAL A 88 -6.08 5.72 13.00
CA VAL A 88 -5.69 4.48 12.32
C VAL A 88 -4.50 4.76 11.41
N PHE A 89 -3.40 4.04 11.63
CA PHE A 89 -2.17 4.18 10.85
C PHE A 89 -2.09 3.14 9.73
N TYR A 90 -1.76 3.63 8.54
CA TYR A 90 -1.53 2.87 7.32
C TYR A 90 -0.07 3.08 6.91
N GLY A 91 0.79 2.20 7.41
CA GLY A 91 2.23 2.30 7.18
C GLY A 91 2.60 1.94 5.76
N CYS A 92 3.47 2.73 5.13
CA CYS A 92 3.95 2.51 3.78
C CYS A 92 5.35 3.10 3.61
N PRO A 93 6.17 2.62 2.66
CA PRO A 93 7.47 3.24 2.39
C PRO A 93 7.30 4.70 1.97
N GLU A 94 8.18 5.58 2.45
CA GLU A 94 8.11 7.03 2.18
C GLU A 94 8.05 7.33 0.67
N LEU A 95 8.84 6.63 -0.14
CA LEU A 95 8.86 6.79 -1.60
C LEU A 95 7.54 6.39 -2.30
N TYR A 96 6.63 5.72 -1.59
CA TYR A 96 5.39 5.19 -2.14
C TYR A 96 4.15 5.67 -1.39
N HIS A 97 4.21 6.82 -0.70
CA HIS A 97 3.04 7.42 -0.04
C HIS A 97 1.85 7.56 -0.98
N ASP A 98 2.05 8.16 -2.14
CA ASP A 98 0.98 8.46 -3.10
C ASP A 98 0.39 7.18 -3.70
N LEU A 99 1.24 6.17 -3.93
CA LEU A 99 0.78 4.86 -4.35
C LEU A 99 -0.07 4.23 -3.25
N ALA A 100 0.42 4.22 -2.01
CA ALA A 100 -0.27 3.68 -0.85
C ALA A 100 -1.67 4.30 -0.65
N THR A 101 -1.84 5.61 -0.85
CA THR A 101 -3.18 6.23 -0.75
C THR A 101 -4.15 5.61 -1.75
N TYR A 102 -3.70 5.39 -2.98
CA TYR A 102 -4.54 4.85 -4.04
C TYR A 102 -4.86 3.37 -3.86
N ILE A 103 -3.87 2.54 -3.54
CA ILE A 103 -4.06 1.07 -3.48
C ILE A 103 -4.58 0.56 -2.13
N ILE A 104 -4.27 1.23 -1.02
CA ILE A 104 -4.67 0.78 0.34
C ILE A 104 -5.91 1.53 0.81
N ILE A 105 -5.91 2.86 0.67
CA ILE A 105 -6.98 3.71 1.22
C ILE A 105 -8.08 3.96 0.17
N GLY A 106 -7.74 3.90 -1.11
CA GLY A 106 -8.68 4.17 -2.21
C GLY A 106 -8.97 5.65 -2.43
N MET A 107 -8.09 6.54 -1.95
CA MET A 107 -8.23 8.00 -2.07
C MET A 107 -6.99 8.60 -2.72
N LYS A 108 -7.15 9.76 -3.36
CA LYS A 108 -6.03 10.57 -3.82
C LYS A 108 -5.38 11.28 -2.63
N VAL A 109 -4.09 11.56 -2.76
CA VAL A 109 -3.33 12.35 -1.79
C VAL A 109 -4.02 13.67 -1.43
N SER A 110 -4.46 14.42 -2.44
CA SER A 110 -5.15 15.69 -2.23
C SER A 110 -6.42 15.54 -1.39
N GLU A 111 -7.18 14.46 -1.61
CA GLU A 111 -8.40 14.18 -0.84
C GLU A 111 -8.05 13.84 0.62
N LEU A 112 -6.96 13.11 0.87
CA LEU A 112 -6.49 12.83 2.23
C LEU A 112 -6.06 14.11 2.96
N GLU A 113 -5.29 14.96 2.31
CA GLU A 113 -4.82 16.23 2.88
C GLU A 113 -5.99 17.18 3.15
N GLU A 114 -6.93 17.30 2.21
CA GLU A 114 -8.16 18.08 2.37
C GLU A 114 -9.03 17.57 3.52
N THR A 115 -9.12 16.26 3.70
CA THR A 115 -9.86 15.63 4.81
C THR A 115 -9.06 15.59 6.12
N GLY A 116 -7.85 16.16 6.17
CA GLY A 116 -7.07 16.31 7.39
C GLY A 116 -6.44 15.02 7.89
N TRP A 117 -6.09 14.12 6.98
CA TRP A 117 -5.16 13.03 7.28
C TRP A 117 -3.76 13.57 7.49
N VAL A 118 -3.00 12.87 8.33
CA VAL A 118 -1.60 13.20 8.60
C VAL A 118 -0.71 12.36 7.71
N ARG A 119 0.18 13.02 6.97
CA ARG A 119 1.28 12.37 6.25
C ARG A 119 2.47 12.23 7.20
N VAL A 120 2.82 11.01 7.57
CA VAL A 120 3.97 10.70 8.44
C VAL A 120 5.16 10.31 7.56
N HIS A 121 6.20 11.14 7.53
CA HIS A 121 7.37 10.91 6.67
C HIS A 121 8.36 9.93 7.29
N ASN A 122 8.55 10.01 8.60
CA ASN A 122 9.45 9.17 9.38
C ASN A 122 9.17 9.37 10.87
N SER A 123 9.97 8.74 11.74
CA SER A 123 9.79 8.75 13.20
C SER A 123 9.85 10.12 13.89
N THR A 124 10.23 11.19 13.19
CA THR A 124 10.34 12.54 13.77
C THR A 124 9.59 13.62 13.00
N ARG A 125 9.11 13.31 11.79
CA ARG A 125 8.48 14.29 10.90
C ARG A 125 7.13 13.82 10.39
N TYR A 126 6.14 14.70 10.53
CA TYR A 126 4.82 14.56 9.91
C TYR A 126 4.36 15.91 9.35
N VAL A 127 3.34 15.88 8.50
CA VAL A 127 2.66 17.05 7.94
C VAL A 127 1.14 16.82 8.02
N CYS A 128 0.40 17.86 8.39
CA CYS A 128 -1.05 17.89 8.29
C CYS A 128 -1.47 19.30 7.88
N GLU A 129 -2.35 19.41 6.89
CA GLU A 129 -2.85 20.72 6.43
C GLU A 129 -4.05 21.23 7.24
N LYS A 130 -4.56 20.39 8.15
CA LYS A 130 -5.70 20.69 9.02
C LYS A 130 -5.29 20.57 10.47
N ARG A 131 -6.12 21.13 11.35
CA ARG A 131 -6.01 20.89 12.79
C ARG A 131 -6.13 19.39 13.07
N LEU A 132 -5.16 18.88 13.85
CA LEU A 132 -5.12 17.49 14.28
C LEU A 132 -6.35 17.14 15.13
N SER A 133 -6.92 15.95 14.92
CA SER A 133 -7.88 15.36 15.84
C SER A 133 -7.21 14.91 17.14
N ASP A 134 -8.01 14.62 18.15
CA ASP A 134 -7.50 14.12 19.43
C ASP A 134 -6.86 12.74 19.27
N GLU A 135 -7.42 11.88 18.42
CA GLU A 135 -6.89 10.56 18.10
C GLU A 135 -5.52 10.64 17.40
N GLN A 136 -5.37 11.59 16.46
CA GLN A 136 -4.09 11.84 15.80
C GLN A 136 -3.05 12.35 16.80
N LYS A 137 -3.43 13.29 17.68
CA LYS A 137 -2.55 13.78 18.74
C LYS A 137 -2.12 12.66 19.68
N ASN A 138 -3.04 11.80 20.08
CA ASN A 138 -2.76 10.65 20.93
C ASN A 138 -1.75 9.71 20.26
N TRP A 139 -2.00 9.35 18.99
CA TRP A 139 -1.09 8.47 18.24
C TRP A 139 0.32 9.06 18.10
N LEU A 140 0.41 10.36 17.74
CA LEU A 140 1.67 11.07 17.59
C LEU A 140 2.42 11.19 18.92
N SER A 141 1.73 11.56 20.00
CA SER A 141 2.32 11.70 21.33
C SER A 141 2.88 10.38 21.86
N LEU A 142 2.12 9.29 21.73
CA LEU A 142 2.54 7.95 22.17
C LEU A 142 3.80 7.46 21.46
N ARG A 143 4.06 7.96 20.25
CA ARG A 143 5.24 7.62 19.45
C ARG A 143 6.36 8.67 19.56
N GLY A 144 6.25 9.61 20.49
CA GLY A 144 7.31 10.58 20.79
C GLY A 144 7.42 11.73 19.79
N TYR A 145 6.44 11.91 18.91
CA TYR A 145 6.42 13.08 18.03
C TYR A 145 6.15 14.34 18.83
N LYS A 146 6.85 15.41 18.47
CA LYS A 146 6.51 16.75 18.95
C LYS A 146 5.27 17.24 18.22
N ILE A 147 4.21 17.53 18.96
CA ILE A 147 2.96 18.03 18.42
C ILE A 147 3.06 19.54 18.23
N TYR A 148 2.80 19.97 17.00
CA TYR A 148 2.61 21.38 16.65
C TYR A 148 1.12 21.59 16.40
N ASP A 149 0.46 22.43 17.21
CA ASP A 149 -0.87 22.93 16.88
C ASP A 149 -0.68 24.03 15.81
N ILE A 150 -1.24 23.79 14.62
CA ILE A 150 -1.34 24.74 13.51
C ILE A 150 -2.73 25.36 13.52
#